data_AF-A0A960YSH1-F1
#
_entry.id   AF-A0A960YSH1-F1
#
_cell.length_a   1.000
_cell.length_b   1.000
_cell.length_c   1.000
_cell.angle_alpha   90.00
_cell.angle_beta   90.00
_cell.angle_gamma   90.00
#
_symmetry.space_group_name_H-M   'P 1'
#
loop_
_entity.id
_entity.type
_entity.pdbx_description
1 polymer ?
#
loop_
_entity_poly.entity_id
_entity_poly.type
_entity_poly.pdbx_seq_one_letter_code
_entity_poly.pdbx_strand_id
1 'polypeptide(L)'
;MKAIDPKTMTKVPVATADDLIKAVRLMAMTGRRVFTRFLFDPLDYANWKRRATNEQSKKLMQRIEAAVHDSGAQHTVGPFARRMISASMHESFSALGDASIFFLEKMQQFVFVATLAESLDFVRVLYQPARQFLEQQQNQNAELFASSLDSLSAIDFKAAFQPIDLGKHKIKIEIQRQAMDLFHKIKIANANDDPERCRKLIGAYLIKYGDQENNNRNEVESLIEAFQKKDPQFRSNLESNIAVNLYYTIQTSIAQGNIQQTIAGIRKYAHIFQGNPSIQYFYEIDGLEKKLYDIITARDLWQELKG
;
A
#
# COMPACT_ATOMS: atom_id res chain seq x y z
N MET A 1 12.24 -2.62 11.44
CA MET A 1 12.46 -4.09 11.55
C MET A 1 13.25 -4.43 12.80
N LYS A 2 12.69 -5.21 13.75
CA LYS A 2 13.53 -5.89 14.76
C LYS A 2 14.42 -6.92 14.06
N ALA A 3 15.68 -7.02 14.48
CA ALA A 3 16.65 -7.95 13.91
C ALA A 3 16.26 -9.39 14.26
N ILE A 4 15.49 -10.04 13.38
CA ILE A 4 15.33 -11.49 13.39
C ILE A 4 16.43 -12.00 12.47
N ASP A 5 17.30 -12.88 12.98
CA ASP A 5 18.27 -13.56 12.13
C ASP A 5 17.49 -14.45 11.15
N PRO A 6 17.51 -14.16 9.84
CA PRO A 6 16.77 -14.96 8.86
C PRO A 6 17.21 -16.42 8.88
N LYS A 7 18.45 -16.71 9.32
CA LYS A 7 19.03 -18.07 9.32
C LYS A 7 18.42 -18.99 10.37
N THR A 8 17.92 -18.46 11.49
CA THR A 8 17.29 -19.26 12.57
C THR A 8 15.77 -19.22 12.54
N MET A 9 15.18 -18.56 11.55
CA MET A 9 13.74 -18.39 11.43
C MET A 9 13.04 -19.73 11.12
N THR A 10 12.11 -20.14 11.99
CA THR A 10 11.27 -21.34 11.86
C THR A 10 9.85 -21.03 11.36
N LYS A 11 9.44 -19.76 11.43
CA LYS A 11 8.17 -19.23 10.93
C LYS A 11 8.38 -17.80 10.44
N VAL A 12 7.82 -17.46 9.29
CA VAL A 12 7.78 -16.07 8.80
C VAL A 12 6.88 -15.22 9.70
N PRO A 13 7.39 -14.17 10.36
CA PRO A 13 6.56 -13.23 11.10
C PRO A 13 5.66 -12.41 10.17
N VAL A 14 4.43 -12.14 10.60
CA VAL A 14 3.47 -11.31 9.83
C VAL A 14 4.06 -9.94 9.47
N ALA A 15 4.76 -9.31 10.42
CA ALA A 15 5.43 -8.02 10.21
C ALA A 15 6.51 -8.10 9.12
N THR A 16 7.28 -9.20 9.06
CA THR A 16 8.30 -9.38 8.02
C THR A 16 7.66 -9.59 6.65
N ALA A 17 6.57 -10.33 6.56
CA ALA A 17 5.83 -10.46 5.32
C ALA A 17 5.25 -9.11 4.86
N ASP A 18 4.75 -8.29 5.79
CA ASP A 18 4.22 -6.95 5.49
C ASP A 18 5.32 -6.00 4.98
N ASP A 19 6.48 -5.99 5.64
CA ASP A 19 7.66 -5.23 5.21
C ASP A 19 8.12 -5.63 3.80
N LEU A 20 8.06 -6.93 3.48
CA LEU A 20 8.41 -7.43 2.15
C LEU A 20 7.36 -7.07 1.09
N ILE A 21 6.06 -7.17 1.40
CA ILE A 21 4.99 -6.70 0.52
C ILE A 21 5.20 -5.22 0.21
N LYS A 22 5.51 -4.43 1.25
CA LYS A 22 5.82 -3.01 1.10
C LYS A 22 6.99 -2.78 0.16
N ALA A 23 8.09 -3.49 0.37
CA ALA A 23 9.28 -3.39 -0.47
C ALA A 23 8.97 -3.74 -1.92
N VAL A 24 8.25 -4.84 -2.20
CA VAL A 24 7.91 -5.26 -3.57
C VAL A 24 7.09 -4.19 -4.30
N ARG A 25 6.08 -3.61 -3.63
CA ARG A 25 5.26 -2.54 -4.20
C ARG A 25 6.09 -1.28 -4.49
N LEU A 26 6.92 -0.84 -3.55
CA LEU A 26 7.81 0.30 -3.74
C LEU A 26 8.82 0.05 -4.88
N MET A 27 9.44 -1.12 -4.94
CA MET A 27 10.35 -1.48 -6.05
C MET A 27 9.67 -1.40 -7.41
N ALA A 28 8.42 -1.87 -7.50
CA ALA A 28 7.64 -1.84 -8.74
C ALA A 28 7.37 -0.39 -9.19
N MET A 29 7.11 0.50 -8.24
CA MET A 29 6.86 1.92 -8.50
C MET A 29 8.14 2.69 -8.87
N THR A 30 9.28 2.41 -8.23
CA THR A 30 10.55 3.08 -8.53
C THR A 30 11.07 2.70 -9.92
N GLY A 31 10.75 1.50 -10.40
CA GLY A 31 10.91 1.11 -11.79
C GLY A 31 11.86 -0.06 -12.03
N ARG A 32 11.99 -0.44 -13.31
CA ARG A 32 12.59 -1.70 -13.76
C ARG A 32 13.98 -1.99 -13.16
N ARG A 33 14.90 -1.02 -13.17
CA ARG A 33 16.28 -1.23 -12.69
C ARG A 33 16.32 -1.60 -11.20
N VAL A 34 15.51 -0.93 -10.39
CA VAL A 34 15.40 -1.19 -8.95
C VAL A 34 14.74 -2.53 -8.72
N PHE A 35 13.64 -2.81 -9.41
CA PHE A 35 12.94 -4.09 -9.33
C PHE A 35 13.84 -5.27 -9.71
N THR A 36 14.64 -5.12 -10.77
CA THR A 36 15.62 -6.13 -11.16
C THR A 36 16.65 -6.37 -10.06
N ARG A 37 17.30 -5.30 -9.58
CA ARG A 37 18.36 -5.39 -8.58
C ARG A 37 17.93 -5.99 -7.23
N PHE A 38 16.73 -5.65 -6.76
CA PHE A 38 16.32 -5.94 -5.39
C PHE A 38 15.25 -7.05 -5.25
N LEU A 39 14.61 -7.46 -6.35
CA LEU A 39 13.68 -8.59 -6.36
C LEU A 39 14.10 -9.70 -7.34
N PHE A 40 14.30 -9.36 -8.62
CA PHE A 40 14.57 -10.37 -9.65
C PHE A 40 15.92 -11.06 -9.45
N ASP A 41 17.01 -10.28 -9.40
CA ASP A 41 18.38 -10.81 -9.33
C ASP A 41 18.59 -11.65 -8.06
N PRO A 42 18.15 -11.24 -6.85
CA PRO A 42 18.25 -12.08 -5.66
C PRO A 42 17.56 -13.44 -5.82
N LEU A 43 16.38 -13.49 -6.42
CA LEU A 43 15.67 -14.74 -6.70
C LEU A 43 16.38 -15.58 -7.75
N ASP A 44 16.91 -14.95 -8.80
CA ASP A 44 17.66 -15.64 -9.86
C ASP A 44 18.93 -16.28 -9.31
N TYR A 45 19.73 -15.51 -8.55
CA TYR A 45 20.93 -16.01 -7.88
C TYR A 45 20.65 -17.12 -6.87
N ALA A 46 19.49 -17.09 -6.21
CA ALA A 46 19.04 -18.13 -5.30
C ALA A 46 18.39 -19.35 -6.01
N ASN A 47 18.45 -19.43 -7.34
CA ASN A 47 17.88 -20.51 -8.16
C ASN A 47 16.37 -20.71 -7.95
N TRP A 48 15.64 -19.60 -7.79
CA TRP A 48 14.18 -19.59 -7.85
C TRP A 48 13.68 -19.62 -9.29
N LYS A 49 14.46 -19.07 -10.23
CA LYS A 49 14.22 -19.20 -11.66
C LYS A 49 14.69 -20.59 -12.14
N ARG A 50 13.76 -21.53 -12.27
CA ARG A 50 14.03 -22.87 -12.85
C ARG A 50 13.61 -22.90 -14.32
N ARG A 51 13.80 -24.05 -15.00
CA ARG A 51 13.34 -24.25 -16.38
C ARG A 51 11.89 -23.78 -16.53
N ALA A 52 11.63 -23.11 -17.66
CA ALA A 52 10.31 -22.59 -17.99
C ALA A 52 9.24 -23.65 -17.78
N THR A 53 8.26 -23.33 -16.94
CA THR A 53 7.08 -24.17 -16.74
C THR A 53 6.08 -23.85 -17.84
N ASN A 54 5.43 -24.88 -18.41
CA ASN A 54 4.32 -24.69 -19.36
C ASN A 54 3.08 -24.07 -18.70
N GLU A 55 3.07 -23.98 -17.37
CA GLU A 55 1.95 -23.49 -16.58
C GLU A 55 2.16 -22.03 -16.18
N GLN A 56 1.12 -21.22 -16.39
CA GLN A 56 1.11 -19.80 -16.04
C GLN A 56 1.01 -19.58 -14.53
N SER A 57 1.65 -18.53 -14.04
CA SER A 57 1.67 -18.11 -12.62
C SER A 57 0.25 -17.97 -12.05
N LYS A 58 -0.67 -17.36 -12.80
CA LYS A 58 -2.08 -17.18 -12.39
C LYS A 58 -2.83 -18.49 -12.12
N LYS A 59 -2.56 -19.55 -12.90
CA LYS A 59 -3.17 -20.86 -12.67
C LYS A 59 -2.62 -21.51 -11.39
N LEU A 60 -1.35 -21.29 -11.11
CA LEU A 60 -0.71 -21.77 -9.88
C LEU A 60 -1.23 -21.03 -8.64
N MET A 61 -1.50 -19.72 -8.73
CA MET A 61 -2.17 -18.96 -7.66
C MET A 61 -3.52 -19.57 -7.31
N GLN A 62 -4.36 -19.85 -8.32
CA GLN A 62 -5.69 -20.48 -8.10
C GLN A 62 -5.59 -21.84 -7.43
N ARG A 63 -4.58 -22.65 -7.79
CA ARG A 63 -4.34 -23.94 -7.13
C ARG A 63 -3.90 -23.78 -5.69
N ILE A 64 -3.06 -22.79 -5.40
CA ILE A 64 -2.68 -22.47 -4.03
C ILE A 64 -3.91 -22.05 -3.23
N GLU A 65 -4.78 -21.18 -3.79
CA GLU A 65 -6.02 -20.77 -3.12
C GLU A 65 -6.93 -21.96 -2.79
N ALA A 66 -7.07 -22.92 -3.70
CA ALA A 66 -7.81 -24.15 -3.39
C ALA A 66 -7.10 -24.99 -2.32
N ALA A 67 -5.78 -25.20 -2.48
CA ALA A 67 -5.00 -26.09 -1.62
C ALA A 67 -4.83 -25.59 -0.18
N VAL A 68 -4.91 -24.28 0.08
CA VAL A 68 -4.83 -23.77 1.46
C VAL A 68 -6.05 -24.12 2.30
N HIS A 69 -7.19 -24.36 1.67
CA HIS A 69 -8.44 -24.74 2.34
C HIS A 69 -8.69 -26.26 2.39
N ASP A 70 -7.94 -27.03 1.60
CA ASP A 70 -8.02 -28.50 1.60
C ASP A 70 -6.85 -29.11 2.36
N SER A 71 -7.13 -29.67 3.55
CA SER A 71 -6.15 -30.35 4.40
C SER A 71 -5.37 -31.44 3.66
N GLY A 72 -5.98 -32.13 2.69
CA GLY A 72 -5.31 -33.16 1.88
C GLY A 72 -4.29 -32.59 0.91
N ALA A 73 -4.45 -31.33 0.48
CA ALA A 73 -3.62 -30.68 -0.52
C ALA A 73 -2.61 -29.68 0.05
N GLN A 74 -2.64 -29.34 1.34
CA GLN A 74 -1.74 -28.35 1.96
C GLN A 74 -0.25 -28.61 1.72
N HIS A 75 0.17 -29.88 1.64
CA HIS A 75 1.54 -30.27 1.35
C HIS A 75 2.03 -29.83 -0.05
N THR A 76 1.11 -29.51 -0.97
CA THR A 76 1.44 -29.05 -2.32
C THR A 76 1.65 -27.53 -2.41
N VAL A 77 1.25 -26.77 -1.38
CA VAL A 77 1.29 -25.30 -1.39
C VAL A 77 2.71 -24.77 -1.58
N GLY A 78 3.69 -25.29 -0.84
CA GLY A 78 5.10 -24.89 -0.96
C GLY A 78 5.66 -25.13 -2.37
N PRO A 79 5.59 -26.36 -2.90
CA PRO A 79 5.99 -26.66 -4.27
C PRO A 79 5.29 -25.80 -5.33
N PHE A 80 3.98 -25.55 -5.19
CA PHE A 80 3.26 -24.68 -6.11
C PHE A 80 3.70 -23.21 -6.00
N ALA A 81 3.97 -22.70 -4.80
CA ALA A 81 4.46 -21.35 -4.61
C ALA A 81 5.83 -21.16 -5.28
N ARG A 82 6.75 -22.13 -5.12
CA ARG A 82 8.05 -22.07 -5.80
C ARG A 82 7.92 -22.11 -7.32
N ARG A 83 7.04 -22.97 -7.85
CA ARG A 83 6.75 -23.02 -9.29
C ARG A 83 6.11 -21.74 -9.79
N MET A 84 5.22 -21.13 -9.01
CA MET A 84 4.53 -19.89 -9.34
C MET A 84 5.51 -18.73 -9.47
N ILE A 85 6.44 -18.57 -8.52
CA ILE A 85 7.51 -17.57 -8.59
C ILE A 85 8.41 -17.85 -9.80
N SER A 86 8.81 -19.11 -10.02
CA SER A 86 9.62 -19.46 -11.19
C SER A 86 8.91 -19.12 -12.51
N ALA A 87 7.61 -19.43 -12.63
CA ALA A 87 6.81 -19.14 -13.82
C ALA A 87 6.71 -17.64 -14.05
N SER A 88 6.41 -16.87 -13.00
CA SER A 88 6.23 -15.42 -13.10
C SER A 88 7.51 -14.67 -13.49
N MET A 89 8.69 -15.17 -13.07
CA MET A 89 10.00 -14.67 -13.53
C MET A 89 10.21 -14.82 -15.04
N HIS A 90 9.53 -15.75 -15.72
CA HIS A 90 9.58 -15.92 -17.18
C HIS A 90 8.51 -15.10 -17.91
N GLU A 91 7.42 -14.74 -17.23
CA GLU A 91 6.30 -14.01 -17.82
C GLU A 91 6.59 -12.52 -17.90
N SER A 92 6.75 -11.85 -16.76
CA SER A 92 6.99 -10.41 -16.68
C SER A 92 7.34 -9.96 -15.27
N PHE A 93 7.90 -8.75 -15.12
CA PHE A 93 8.11 -8.16 -13.79
C PHE A 93 6.80 -7.93 -13.03
N SER A 94 5.71 -7.58 -13.73
CA SER A 94 4.39 -7.44 -13.09
C SER A 94 3.94 -8.76 -12.49
N ALA A 95 3.98 -9.84 -13.28
CA ALA A 95 3.64 -11.17 -12.80
C ALA A 95 4.50 -11.60 -11.61
N LEU A 96 5.80 -11.29 -11.63
CA LEU A 96 6.70 -11.58 -10.51
C LEU A 96 6.32 -10.80 -9.25
N GLY A 97 5.99 -9.51 -9.38
CA GLY A 97 5.52 -8.68 -8.28
C GLY A 97 4.23 -9.24 -7.67
N ASP A 98 3.24 -9.53 -8.50
CA ASP A 98 1.95 -10.07 -8.08
C ASP A 98 2.09 -11.44 -7.40
N ALA A 99 2.91 -12.34 -7.97
CA ALA A 99 3.20 -13.64 -7.38
C ALA A 99 3.93 -13.54 -6.03
N SER A 100 4.87 -12.61 -5.90
CA SER A 100 5.60 -12.38 -4.66
C SER A 100 4.67 -11.86 -3.56
N ILE A 101 3.84 -10.87 -3.88
CA ILE A 101 2.86 -10.29 -2.94
C ILE A 101 1.85 -11.36 -2.53
N PHE A 102 1.26 -12.08 -3.49
CA PHE A 102 0.31 -13.15 -3.22
C PHE A 102 0.89 -14.20 -2.25
N PHE A 103 2.13 -14.64 -2.47
CA PHE A 103 2.74 -15.65 -1.60
C PHE A 103 2.93 -15.12 -0.17
N LEU A 104 3.40 -13.89 -0.03
CA LEU A 104 3.57 -13.22 1.27
C LEU A 104 2.22 -13.03 1.98
N GLU A 105 1.16 -12.66 1.27
CA GLU A 105 -0.20 -12.56 1.81
C GLU A 105 -0.70 -13.91 2.33
N LYS A 106 -0.42 -15.02 1.63
CA LYS A 106 -0.77 -16.37 2.12
C LYS A 106 0.02 -16.76 3.36
N MET A 107 1.27 -16.31 3.51
CA MET A 107 2.02 -16.49 4.77
C MET A 107 1.40 -15.72 5.93
N GLN A 108 0.83 -14.53 5.68
CA GLN A 108 0.13 -13.75 6.71
C GLN A 108 -1.20 -14.41 7.10
N GLN A 109 -1.94 -14.93 6.12
CA GLN A 109 -3.27 -15.54 6.32
C GLN A 109 -3.20 -16.91 6.98
N PHE A 110 -2.22 -17.74 6.62
CA PHE A 110 -2.16 -19.14 7.03
C PHE A 110 -0.84 -19.47 7.73
N VAL A 111 -0.93 -19.81 9.01
CA VAL A 111 0.24 -20.12 9.84
C VAL A 111 1.08 -21.26 9.25
N PHE A 112 0.45 -22.30 8.69
CA PHE A 112 1.19 -23.42 8.10
C PHE A 112 1.99 -22.99 6.87
N VAL A 113 1.47 -22.06 6.07
CA VAL A 113 2.18 -21.50 4.91
C VAL A 113 3.42 -20.74 5.36
N ALA A 114 3.32 -19.96 6.44
CA ALA A 114 4.46 -19.24 7.03
C ALA A 114 5.58 -20.16 7.55
N THR A 115 5.33 -21.44 7.76
CA THR A 115 6.32 -22.42 8.26
C THR A 115 6.92 -23.32 7.17
N LEU A 116 6.43 -23.24 5.93
CA LEU A 116 6.93 -24.07 4.83
C LEU A 116 8.39 -23.74 4.52
N ALA A 117 9.15 -24.75 4.10
CA ALA A 117 10.55 -24.60 3.72
C ALA A 117 10.71 -23.56 2.59
N GLU A 118 9.82 -23.55 1.60
CA GLU A 118 9.80 -22.58 0.51
C GLU A 118 9.52 -21.16 1.00
N SER A 119 8.66 -20.99 2.00
CA SER A 119 8.37 -19.67 2.58
C SER A 119 9.57 -19.11 3.33
N LEU A 120 10.24 -19.96 4.13
CA LEU A 120 11.45 -19.58 4.86
C LEU A 120 12.59 -19.25 3.90
N ASP A 121 12.79 -20.06 2.85
CA ASP A 121 13.79 -19.82 1.81
C ASP A 121 13.51 -18.51 1.05
N PHE A 122 12.27 -18.29 0.61
CA PHE A 122 11.85 -17.09 -0.10
C PHE A 122 12.15 -15.81 0.69
N VAL A 123 11.74 -15.80 1.97
CA VAL A 123 11.96 -14.65 2.84
C VAL A 123 13.44 -14.45 3.12
N ARG A 124 14.23 -15.51 3.33
CA ARG A 124 15.69 -15.41 3.53
C ARG A 124 16.39 -14.74 2.34
N VAL A 125 15.99 -15.09 1.13
CA VAL A 125 16.54 -14.50 -0.11
C VAL A 125 16.21 -13.02 -0.19
N LEU A 126 14.98 -12.63 0.13
CA LEU A 126 14.50 -11.26 -0.08
C LEU A 126 14.76 -10.30 1.08
N TYR A 127 14.94 -10.80 2.30
CA TYR A 127 15.00 -9.97 3.51
C TYR A 127 16.07 -8.87 3.44
N GLN A 128 17.30 -9.24 3.12
CA GLN A 128 18.41 -8.28 3.06
C GLN A 128 18.28 -7.29 1.90
N PRO A 129 18.05 -7.72 0.64
CA PRO A 129 17.80 -6.80 -0.46
C PRO A 129 16.65 -5.82 -0.20
N ALA A 130 15.52 -6.32 0.32
CA ALA A 130 14.36 -5.49 0.62
C ALA A 130 14.66 -4.47 1.71
N ARG A 131 15.35 -4.87 2.80
CA ARG A 131 15.72 -3.96 3.87
C ARG A 131 16.65 -2.85 3.37
N GLN A 132 17.69 -3.21 2.61
CA GLN A 132 18.61 -2.24 2.02
C GLN A 132 17.88 -1.24 1.12
N PHE A 133 16.95 -1.73 0.31
CA PHE A 133 16.14 -0.88 -0.56
C PHE A 133 15.23 0.06 0.25
N LEU A 134 14.52 -0.45 1.26
CA LEU A 134 13.64 0.37 2.10
C LEU A 134 14.41 1.48 2.84
N GLU A 135 15.59 1.17 3.38
CA GLU A 135 16.46 2.16 4.03
C GLU A 135 16.94 3.23 3.03
N GLN A 136 17.37 2.83 1.82
CA GLN A 136 17.75 3.77 0.75
C GLN A 136 16.59 4.67 0.33
N GLN A 137 15.42 4.08 0.11
CA GLN A 137 14.23 4.80 -0.33
C GLN A 137 13.74 5.79 0.73
N GLN A 138 13.77 5.39 2.01
CA GLN A 138 13.36 6.26 3.11
C GLN A 138 14.26 7.49 3.23
N ASN A 139 15.58 7.30 3.14
CA ASN A 139 16.54 8.41 3.21
C ASN A 139 16.39 9.34 2.00
N GLN A 140 16.32 8.77 0.79
CA GLN A 140 16.16 9.55 -0.43
C GLN A 140 14.85 10.36 -0.43
N ASN A 141 13.72 9.76 -0.04
CA ASN A 141 12.44 10.44 -0.01
C ASN A 141 12.41 11.53 1.08
N ALA A 142 13.03 11.28 2.23
CA ALA A 142 13.21 12.28 3.27
C ALA A 142 13.99 13.51 2.78
N GLU A 143 15.09 13.30 2.05
CA GLU A 143 15.93 14.37 1.50
C GLU A 143 15.20 15.13 0.39
N LEU A 144 14.56 14.41 -0.54
CA LEU A 144 13.77 15.01 -1.61
C LEU A 144 12.62 15.84 -1.06
N PHE A 145 11.92 15.34 -0.05
CA PHE A 145 10.82 16.06 0.58
C PHE A 145 11.32 17.35 1.26
N ALA A 146 12.39 17.27 2.06
CA ALA A 146 12.98 18.44 2.73
C ALA A 146 13.48 19.48 1.71
N SER A 147 14.25 19.05 0.71
CA SER A 147 14.76 19.94 -0.34
C SER A 147 13.63 20.60 -1.13
N SER A 148 12.57 19.83 -1.43
CA SER A 148 11.38 20.37 -2.11
C SER A 148 10.72 21.44 -1.25
N LEU A 149 10.49 21.14 0.04
CA LEU A 149 9.91 22.07 1.02
C LEU A 149 10.71 23.37 1.18
N ASP A 150 12.04 23.26 1.26
CA ASP A 150 12.93 24.43 1.39
C ASP A 150 12.90 25.32 0.14
N SER A 151 12.72 24.72 -1.04
CA SER A 151 12.66 25.44 -2.31
C SER A 151 11.32 26.14 -2.61
N LEU A 152 10.25 25.89 -1.83
CA LEU A 152 8.95 26.51 -2.08
C LEU A 152 8.94 28.02 -1.81
N SER A 153 8.23 28.75 -2.66
CA SER A 153 7.81 30.12 -2.37
C SER A 153 6.71 30.14 -1.29
N ALA A 154 6.56 31.26 -0.58
CA ALA A 154 5.48 31.43 0.41
C ALA A 154 4.08 31.27 -0.23
N ILE A 155 3.92 31.68 -1.49
CA ILE A 155 2.66 31.56 -2.25
C ILE A 155 2.34 30.09 -2.52
N ASP A 156 3.31 29.33 -3.04
CA ASP A 156 3.13 27.90 -3.33
C ASP A 156 2.93 27.09 -2.05
N PHE A 157 3.57 27.53 -0.96
CA PHE A 157 3.38 26.97 0.37
C PHE A 157 1.95 27.18 0.86
N LYS A 158 1.42 28.41 0.78
CA LYS A 158 0.03 28.71 1.13
C LYS A 158 -0.94 27.89 0.28
N ALA A 159 -0.71 27.78 -1.03
CA ALA A 159 -1.52 26.97 -1.92
C ALA A 159 -1.53 25.47 -1.56
N ALA A 160 -0.42 24.93 -1.04
CA ALA A 160 -0.35 23.53 -0.59
C ALA A 160 -1.17 23.25 0.68
N PHE A 161 -1.43 24.28 1.50
CA PHE A 161 -2.22 24.18 2.72
C PHE A 161 -3.66 24.65 2.58
N GLN A 162 -3.97 25.42 1.54
CA GLN A 162 -5.34 25.77 1.23
C GLN A 162 -6.17 24.48 1.06
N PRO A 163 -7.33 24.36 1.72
CA PRO A 163 -8.30 23.35 1.32
C PRO A 163 -8.55 23.56 -0.17
N ILE A 164 -8.62 22.48 -0.97
CA ILE A 164 -8.82 22.55 -2.43
C ILE A 164 -9.88 23.61 -2.70
N ASP A 165 -9.46 24.75 -3.25
CA ASP A 165 -10.34 25.89 -3.43
C ASP A 165 -11.42 25.47 -4.41
N LEU A 166 -12.63 25.24 -3.88
CA LEU A 166 -13.83 24.93 -4.66
C LEU A 166 -14.35 26.19 -5.39
N GLY A 167 -13.50 27.23 -5.52
CA GLY A 167 -13.68 28.51 -6.17
C GLY A 167 -14.17 28.42 -7.62
N LYS A 168 -15.45 28.05 -7.75
CA LYS A 168 -16.46 28.33 -8.78
C LYS A 168 -17.62 27.37 -8.52
N HIS A 169 -18.85 27.89 -8.51
CA HIS A 169 -20.07 27.10 -8.33
C HIS A 169 -20.14 25.86 -9.26
N LYS A 170 -19.53 25.93 -10.45
CA LYS A 170 -19.37 24.82 -11.40
C LYS A 170 -18.46 23.68 -10.89
N ILE A 171 -17.37 24.00 -10.20
CA ILE A 171 -16.44 23.00 -9.65
C ILE A 171 -17.10 22.28 -8.46
N LYS A 172 -17.85 23.00 -7.63
CA LYS A 172 -18.65 22.41 -6.55
C LYS A 172 -19.71 21.44 -7.07
N ILE A 173 -20.45 21.81 -8.12
CA ILE A 173 -21.44 20.93 -8.77
C ILE A 173 -20.75 19.71 -9.39
N GLU A 174 -19.63 19.89 -10.09
CA GLU A 174 -18.91 18.79 -10.71
C GLU A 174 -18.36 17.80 -9.67
N ILE A 175 -17.80 18.31 -8.57
CA ILE A 175 -17.30 17.48 -7.45
C ILE A 175 -18.45 16.75 -6.77
N GLN A 176 -19.59 17.41 -6.54
CA GLN A 176 -20.78 16.78 -5.99
C GLN A 176 -21.33 15.70 -6.92
N ARG A 177 -21.33 15.94 -8.25
CA ARG A 177 -21.70 14.93 -9.25
C ARG A 177 -20.75 13.74 -9.20
N GLN A 178 -19.45 13.97 -9.19
CA GLN A 178 -18.46 12.89 -9.12
C GLN A 178 -18.54 12.10 -7.81
N ALA A 179 -18.86 12.76 -6.69
CA ALA A 179 -19.12 12.10 -5.43
C ALA A 179 -20.39 11.23 -5.53
N MET A 180 -21.48 11.74 -6.12
CA MET A 180 -22.71 10.98 -6.35
C MET A 180 -22.50 9.80 -7.29
N ASP A 181 -21.72 9.96 -8.37
CA ASP A 181 -21.40 8.88 -9.31
C ASP A 181 -20.61 7.77 -8.60
N LEU A 182 -19.64 8.14 -7.77
CA LEU A 182 -18.87 7.17 -7.00
C LEU A 182 -19.75 6.46 -5.96
N PHE A 183 -20.63 7.20 -5.30
CA PHE A 183 -21.61 6.64 -4.38
C PHE A 183 -22.60 5.69 -5.07
N HIS A 184 -23.07 6.02 -6.28
CA HIS A 184 -23.91 5.14 -7.08
C HIS A 184 -23.19 3.84 -7.46
N LYS A 185 -21.89 3.93 -7.82
CA LYS A 185 -21.05 2.74 -8.04
C LYS A 185 -20.93 1.86 -6.79
N ILE A 186 -20.84 2.45 -5.59
CA ILE A 186 -20.85 1.71 -4.32
C ILE A 186 -22.18 0.98 -4.16
N LYS A 187 -23.32 1.66 -4.41
CA LYS A 187 -24.66 1.03 -4.33
C LYS A 187 -24.81 -0.14 -5.32
N ILE A 188 -24.34 0.01 -6.55
CA ILE A 188 -24.37 -1.07 -7.56
C ILE A 188 -23.52 -2.26 -7.09
N ALA A 189 -22.28 -2.01 -6.64
CA ALA A 189 -21.39 -3.08 -6.18
C ALA A 189 -21.99 -3.81 -4.95
N ASN A 190 -22.67 -3.09 -4.07
CA ASN A 190 -23.36 -3.67 -2.92
C ASN A 190 -24.56 -4.53 -3.35
N ALA A 191 -25.34 -4.08 -4.34
CA ALA A 191 -26.45 -4.85 -4.89
C ALA A 191 -25.99 -6.15 -5.57
N ASN A 192 -24.77 -6.17 -6.10
CA ASN A 192 -24.15 -7.34 -6.73
C ASN A 192 -23.38 -8.24 -5.74
N ASP A 193 -23.44 -7.97 -4.44
CA ASP A 193 -22.73 -8.70 -3.38
C ASP A 193 -21.20 -8.83 -3.64
N ASP A 194 -20.57 -7.74 -4.10
CA ASP A 194 -19.13 -7.66 -4.38
C ASP A 194 -18.40 -6.82 -3.29
N PRO A 195 -18.09 -7.42 -2.11
CA PRO A 195 -17.52 -6.69 -0.99
C PRO A 195 -16.10 -6.18 -1.26
N GLU A 196 -15.34 -6.85 -2.13
CA GLU A 196 -13.99 -6.40 -2.50
C GLU A 196 -14.05 -5.10 -3.30
N ARG A 197 -14.93 -5.04 -4.30
CA ARG A 197 -15.15 -3.84 -5.10
C ARG A 197 -15.78 -2.72 -4.28
N CYS A 198 -16.74 -3.04 -3.40
CA CYS A 198 -17.30 -2.06 -2.46
C CYS A 198 -16.21 -1.42 -1.60
N ARG A 199 -15.32 -2.23 -1.01
CA ARG A 199 -14.21 -1.74 -0.19
C ARG A 199 -13.26 -0.83 -0.97
N LYS A 200 -12.91 -1.19 -2.21
CA LYS A 200 -12.09 -0.33 -3.10
C LYS A 200 -12.77 1.01 -3.40
N LEU A 201 -14.07 0.99 -3.71
CA LEU A 201 -14.83 2.20 -4.06
C LEU A 201 -15.06 3.10 -2.84
N ILE A 202 -15.38 2.52 -1.67
CA ILE A 202 -15.53 3.25 -0.41
C ILE A 202 -14.18 3.87 -0.01
N GLY A 203 -13.07 3.14 -0.13
CA GLY A 203 -11.74 3.70 0.14
C GLY A 203 -11.42 4.90 -0.75
N ALA A 204 -11.66 4.77 -2.06
CA ALA A 204 -11.49 5.89 -2.99
C ALA A 204 -12.40 7.08 -2.65
N TYR A 205 -13.62 6.82 -2.19
CA TYR A 205 -14.57 7.84 -1.76
C TYR A 205 -14.04 8.62 -0.57
N LEU A 206 -13.66 7.91 0.50
CA LEU A 206 -13.16 8.50 1.73
C LEU A 206 -11.87 9.29 1.51
N ILE A 207 -10.95 8.78 0.69
CA ILE A 207 -9.72 9.50 0.32
C ILE A 207 -10.03 10.78 -0.45
N LYS A 208 -10.97 10.74 -1.41
CA LYS A 208 -11.17 11.86 -2.33
C LYS A 208 -12.08 12.94 -1.77
N TYR A 209 -13.12 12.54 -1.02
CA TYR A 209 -14.21 13.41 -0.62
C TYR A 209 -14.53 13.39 0.86
N GLY A 210 -13.91 12.55 1.69
CA GLY A 210 -14.29 12.36 3.10
C GLY A 210 -14.23 13.61 3.98
N ASP A 211 -13.45 14.61 3.53
CA ASP A 211 -13.21 15.92 4.12
C ASP A 211 -14.14 17.04 3.60
N GLN A 212 -15.02 16.76 2.63
CA GLN A 212 -15.92 17.77 2.04
C GLN A 212 -17.25 17.93 2.78
N GLU A 213 -17.77 19.15 2.85
CA GLU A 213 -19.13 19.43 3.32
C GLU A 213 -20.19 18.87 2.34
N ASN A 214 -21.24 18.21 2.85
CA ASN A 214 -22.33 17.59 2.08
C ASN A 214 -21.93 16.45 1.12
N ASN A 215 -21.12 15.51 1.62
CA ASN A 215 -20.58 14.36 0.89
C ASN A 215 -21.22 13.01 1.31
N ASN A 216 -22.51 12.95 1.67
CA ASN A 216 -23.20 11.72 2.07
C ASN A 216 -22.42 10.81 3.06
N ARG A 217 -21.52 11.37 3.89
CA ARG A 217 -20.61 10.58 4.74
C ARG A 217 -21.36 9.64 5.67
N ASN A 218 -22.50 10.09 6.21
CA ASN A 218 -23.37 9.27 7.06
C ASN A 218 -23.94 8.05 6.32
N GLU A 219 -24.26 8.18 5.02
CA GLU A 219 -24.75 7.05 4.22
C GLU A 219 -23.62 6.06 3.92
N VAL A 220 -22.41 6.57 3.62
CA VAL A 220 -21.22 5.73 3.43
C VAL A 220 -20.86 5.00 4.72
N GLU A 221 -20.92 5.68 5.87
CA GLU A 221 -20.70 5.07 7.18
C GLU A 221 -21.72 3.97 7.48
N SER A 222 -23.01 4.23 7.18
CA SER A 222 -24.07 3.22 7.33
C SER A 222 -23.82 1.98 6.46
N LEU A 223 -23.27 2.15 5.25
CA LEU A 223 -22.86 1.03 4.40
C LEU A 223 -21.68 0.27 5.01
N ILE A 224 -20.67 0.97 5.52
CA ILE A 224 -19.53 0.34 6.21
C ILE A 224 -20.02 -0.49 7.40
N GLU A 225 -20.92 0.05 8.23
CA GLU A 225 -21.52 -0.68 9.35
C GLU A 225 -22.30 -1.92 8.90
N ALA A 226 -23.08 -1.81 7.82
CA ALA A 226 -23.81 -2.94 7.26
C ALA A 226 -22.88 -4.05 6.76
N PHE A 227 -21.77 -3.69 6.10
CA PHE A 227 -20.74 -4.67 5.71
C PHE A 227 -20.03 -5.24 6.93
N GLN A 228 -19.72 -4.42 7.94
CA GLN A 228 -19.06 -4.88 9.16
C GLN A 228 -19.90 -5.90 9.95
N LYS A 229 -21.24 -5.78 9.91
CA LYS A 229 -22.14 -6.80 10.48
C LYS A 229 -22.05 -8.15 9.77
N LYS A 230 -21.73 -8.17 8.47
CA LYS A 230 -21.56 -9.39 7.67
C LYS A 230 -20.13 -9.96 7.74
N ASP A 231 -19.14 -9.06 7.70
CA ASP A 231 -17.71 -9.34 7.81
C ASP A 231 -17.11 -8.46 8.90
N PRO A 232 -16.88 -8.98 10.12
CA PRO A 232 -16.32 -8.20 11.23
C PRO A 232 -14.97 -7.55 10.91
N GLN A 233 -14.22 -8.07 9.95
CA GLN A 233 -12.91 -7.52 9.54
C GLN A 233 -13.03 -6.44 8.45
N PHE A 234 -14.23 -6.19 7.92
CA PHE A 234 -14.43 -5.29 6.78
C PHE A 234 -13.82 -3.90 7.01
N ARG A 235 -14.10 -3.27 8.16
CA ARG A 235 -13.59 -1.94 8.52
C ARG A 235 -12.07 -1.92 8.63
N SER A 236 -11.49 -2.85 9.38
CA SER A 236 -10.02 -2.96 9.52
C SER A 236 -9.33 -3.13 8.16
N ASN A 237 -9.93 -3.93 7.27
CA ASN A 237 -9.42 -4.14 5.92
C ASN A 237 -9.61 -2.90 5.03
N LEU A 238 -10.70 -2.15 5.19
CA LEU A 238 -10.92 -0.88 4.50
C LEU A 238 -9.88 0.17 4.93
N GLU A 239 -9.68 0.34 6.25
CA GLU A 239 -8.70 1.26 6.82
C GLU A 239 -7.28 0.91 6.37
N SER A 240 -6.92 -0.37 6.39
CA SER A 240 -5.62 -0.85 5.88
C SER A 240 -5.43 -0.50 4.40
N ASN A 241 -6.45 -0.73 3.56
CA ASN A 241 -6.40 -0.37 2.14
C ASN A 241 -6.24 1.15 1.90
N ILE A 242 -6.93 1.96 2.70
CA ILE A 242 -6.81 3.43 2.62
C ILE A 242 -5.40 3.87 3.02
N ALA A 243 -4.88 3.34 4.12
CA ALA A 243 -3.55 3.65 4.64
C ALA A 243 -2.46 3.31 3.62
N VAL A 244 -2.55 2.11 3.03
CA VAL A 244 -1.71 1.67 1.93
C VAL A 244 -1.77 2.64 0.75
N ASN A 245 -2.97 2.96 0.25
CA ASN A 245 -3.13 3.81 -0.92
C ASN A 245 -2.56 5.22 -0.69
N LEU A 246 -2.87 5.82 0.46
CA LEU A 246 -2.34 7.12 0.84
C LEU A 246 -0.81 7.09 0.96
N TYR A 247 -0.25 6.07 1.61
CA TYR A 247 1.20 5.92 1.73
C TYR A 247 1.88 5.92 0.35
N TYR A 248 1.45 5.05 -0.57
CA TYR A 248 2.05 4.97 -1.90
C TYR A 248 1.84 6.22 -2.75
N THR A 249 0.68 6.88 -2.61
CA THR A 249 0.43 8.17 -3.26
C THR A 249 1.43 9.22 -2.75
N ILE A 250 1.61 9.33 -1.44
CA ILE A 250 2.58 10.25 -0.81
C ILE A 250 4.00 9.97 -1.30
N GLN A 251 4.44 8.70 -1.29
CA GLN A 251 5.78 8.35 -1.78
C GLN A 251 5.98 8.72 -3.26
N THR A 252 4.96 8.53 -4.09
CA THR A 252 4.99 8.90 -5.52
C THR A 252 5.09 10.41 -5.70
N SER A 253 4.28 11.17 -4.96
CA SER A 253 4.29 12.63 -5.02
C SER A 253 5.62 13.21 -4.56
N ILE A 254 6.26 12.64 -3.54
CA ILE A 254 7.62 13.01 -3.12
C ILE A 254 8.62 12.76 -4.24
N ALA A 255 8.61 11.57 -4.84
CA ALA A 255 9.53 11.22 -5.92
C ALA A 255 9.36 12.10 -7.17
N GLN A 256 8.16 12.62 -7.40
CA GLN A 256 7.84 13.56 -8.49
C GLN A 256 8.09 15.03 -8.13
N GLY A 257 8.47 15.35 -6.89
CA GLY A 257 8.58 16.73 -6.41
C GLY A 257 7.22 17.45 -6.29
N ASN A 258 6.10 16.72 -6.31
CA ASN A 258 4.77 17.31 -6.18
C ASN A 258 4.42 17.54 -4.71
N ILE A 259 4.85 18.68 -4.19
CA ILE A 259 4.70 19.00 -2.77
C ILE A 259 3.24 19.21 -2.34
N GLN A 260 2.40 19.78 -3.21
CA GLN A 260 0.99 20.02 -2.90
C GLN A 260 0.26 18.70 -2.66
N GLN A 261 0.45 17.72 -3.56
CA GLN A 261 -0.12 16.39 -3.38
C GLN A 261 0.48 15.67 -2.17
N THR A 262 1.77 15.87 -1.90
CA THR A 262 2.44 15.28 -0.74
C THR A 262 1.83 15.77 0.57
N ILE A 263 1.73 17.10 0.76
CA ILE A 263 1.14 17.72 1.96
C ILE A 263 -0.33 17.34 2.10
N ALA A 264 -1.10 17.38 0.99
CA ALA A 264 -2.50 16.97 1.00
C ALA A 264 -2.66 15.49 1.40
N GLY A 265 -1.78 14.60 0.92
CA GLY A 265 -1.78 13.19 1.29
C GLY A 265 -1.49 12.97 2.79
N ILE A 266 -0.46 13.63 3.32
CA ILE A 266 -0.09 13.57 4.75
C ILE A 266 -1.28 14.03 5.62
N ARG A 267 -1.86 15.18 5.30
CA ARG A 267 -3.02 15.73 6.03
C ARG A 267 -4.24 14.82 5.96
N LYS A 268 -4.51 14.21 4.80
CA LYS A 268 -5.60 13.23 4.64
C LYS A 268 -5.39 11.99 5.49
N TYR A 269 -4.17 11.47 5.52
CA TYR A 269 -3.81 10.35 6.39
C TYR A 269 -4.05 10.69 7.86
N ALA A 270 -3.53 11.82 8.33
CA ALA A 270 -3.73 12.30 9.70
C ALA A 270 -5.22 12.51 10.04
N HIS A 271 -6.00 13.08 9.11
CA HIS A 271 -7.44 13.32 9.30
C HIS A 271 -8.25 12.02 9.39
N ILE A 272 -8.00 11.06 8.49
CA ILE A 272 -8.77 9.80 8.44
C ILE A 272 -8.46 8.93 9.66
N PHE A 273 -7.19 8.84 10.07
CA PHE A 273 -6.76 7.92 11.11
C PHE A 273 -6.58 8.55 12.49
N GLN A 274 -6.68 9.89 12.60
CA GLN A 274 -6.67 10.64 13.86
C GLN A 274 -5.49 10.29 14.79
N GLY A 275 -4.32 10.01 14.20
CA GLY A 275 -3.12 9.66 14.96
C GLY A 275 -3.10 8.24 15.53
N ASN A 276 -3.95 7.32 15.07
CA ASN A 276 -3.97 5.94 15.54
C ASN A 276 -2.68 5.18 15.14
N PRO A 277 -1.82 4.80 16.12
CA PRO A 277 -0.54 4.14 15.84
C PRO A 277 -0.69 2.68 15.37
N SER A 278 -1.89 2.10 15.44
CA SER A 278 -2.14 0.74 14.95
C SER A 278 -2.31 0.67 13.43
N ILE A 279 -2.43 1.82 12.75
CA ILE A 279 -2.64 1.87 11.31
C ILE A 279 -1.33 1.66 10.55
N GLN A 280 -1.41 0.95 9.42
CA GLN A 280 -0.26 0.68 8.56
C GLN A 280 0.45 1.98 8.13
N TYR A 281 1.79 1.98 8.23
CA TYR A 281 2.68 3.10 7.87
C TYR A 281 2.56 4.35 8.74
N PHE A 282 1.94 4.27 9.92
CA PHE A 282 1.75 5.42 10.81
C PHE A 282 3.07 6.15 11.10
N TYR A 283 4.11 5.43 11.55
CA TYR A 283 5.37 6.06 11.97
C TYR A 283 6.12 6.74 10.81
N GLU A 284 6.03 6.17 9.60
CA GLU A 284 6.62 6.78 8.41
C GLU A 284 5.91 8.05 8.00
N ILE A 285 4.58 8.09 8.07
CA ILE A 285 3.80 9.29 7.76
C ILE A 285 3.95 10.35 8.86
N ASP A 286 3.89 9.96 10.13
CA ASP A 286 4.15 10.84 11.29
C ASP A 286 5.55 11.47 11.22
N GLY A 287 6.56 10.71 10.78
CA GLY A 287 7.90 11.24 10.53
C GLY A 287 7.96 12.31 9.43
N LEU A 288 7.17 12.15 8.35
CA LEU A 288 7.05 13.17 7.30
C LEU A 288 6.28 14.39 7.78
N GLU A 289 5.22 14.19 8.56
CA GLU A 289 4.42 15.25 9.17
C GLU A 289 5.24 16.11 10.13
N LYS A 290 6.06 15.48 10.99
CA LYS A 290 7.00 16.20 11.86
C LYS A 290 7.98 17.06 11.09
N LYS A 291 8.59 16.51 10.04
CA LYS A 291 9.49 17.28 9.15
C LYS A 291 8.81 18.47 8.49
N LEU A 292 7.55 18.31 8.08
CA LEU A 292 6.75 19.39 7.54
C LEU A 292 6.58 20.52 8.57
N TYR A 293 6.23 20.18 9.82
CA TYR A 293 6.08 21.16 10.91
C TYR A 293 7.39 21.82 11.33
N ASP A 294 8.49 21.07 11.34
CA ASP A 294 9.83 21.61 11.62
C ASP A 294 10.20 22.69 10.60
N ILE A 295 9.94 22.44 9.31
CA ILE A 295 10.23 23.40 8.24
C ILE A 295 9.29 24.62 8.28
N ILE A 296 7.99 24.42 8.57
CA ILE A 296 7.05 25.53 8.80
C ILE A 296 7.60 26.47 9.88
N THR A 297 8.05 25.88 10.98
CA THR A 297 8.56 26.62 12.14
C THR A 297 9.87 27.33 11.81
N ALA A 298 10.80 26.65 11.15
CA ALA A 298 12.10 27.22 10.77
C ALA A 298 11.97 28.40 9.79
N ARG A 299 10.96 28.39 8.93
CA ARG A 299 10.70 29.44 7.93
C ARG A 299 9.68 30.51 8.36
N ASP A 300 9.20 30.45 9.61
CA ASP A 300 8.13 31.31 10.15
C ASP A 300 6.86 31.37 9.27
N LEU A 301 6.51 30.25 8.63
CA LEU A 301 5.38 30.16 7.71
C LEU A 301 4.03 30.02 8.43
N TRP A 302 4.04 29.99 9.78
CA TRP A 302 2.82 29.92 10.59
C TRP A 302 1.89 31.11 10.35
N GLN A 303 2.42 32.28 10.05
CA GLN A 303 1.60 33.47 9.76
C GLN A 303 0.84 33.34 8.44
N GLU A 304 1.46 32.73 7.43
CA GLU A 304 0.85 32.46 6.11
C GLU A 304 -0.29 31.44 6.18
N LEU A 305 -0.24 30.53 7.18
CA LEU A 305 -1.28 29.52 7.43
C LEU A 305 -2.47 30.03 8.24
N LYS A 306 -2.32 31.13 8.99
CA LYS A 306 -3.40 31.73 9.80
C LYS A 306 -4.30 32.70 9.01
N GLY A 307 -3.91 33.06 7.79
CA GLY A 307 -4.57 34.07 6.96
C GLY A 307 -5.43 33.52 5.83
#